data_AF-A0AB34IUP9-F1
#
_entry.id   AF-A0AB34IUP9-F1
#
_cell.length_a   1.000
_cell.length_b   1.000
_cell.length_c   1.000
_cell.angle_alpha   90.00
_cell.angle_beta   90.00
_cell.angle_gamma   90.00
#
_symmetry.space_group_name_H-M   'P 1'
#
loop_
_entity.id
_entity.type
_entity.pdbx_description
1 polymer ?
#
loop_
_entity_poly.entity_id
_entity_poly.type
_entity_poly.pdbx_seq_one_letter_code
_entity_poly.pdbx_strand_id
1 'polypeptide(L)'
;MLKHESDPVLPEALSAVMGFAGVGTFGMWQIVYTWPRADSLIFDPIMVHGGNTGTILTVYLVLTVASLVHAVTFYYLVGQMGCVTAGVMKGCQAVAVFVCSHFLFCQIQASQCFSTPKAWSLALVVAGTTVYVLSRHTPGEDEAELDSYRDYKDGASA
;
A
#
# COMPACT_ATOMS: atom_id res chain seq x y z
N MET A 1 -2.53 6.81 30.86
CA MET A 1 -3.63 6.86 29.88
C MET A 1 -3.91 5.44 29.41
N LEU A 2 -4.80 4.75 30.11
CA LEU A 2 -5.24 3.39 29.74
C LEU A 2 -6.59 3.58 29.07
N LYS A 3 -6.61 3.53 27.73
CA LYS A 3 -7.85 3.56 26.96
C LYS A 3 -8.51 2.19 27.06
N HIS A 4 -9.83 2.17 27.26
CA HIS A 4 -10.63 0.95 27.43
C HIS A 4 -10.39 0.01 26.25
N GLU A 5 -10.32 -1.31 26.52
CA GLU A 5 -10.08 -2.38 25.53
C GLU A 5 -11.11 -2.43 24.38
N SER A 6 -12.18 -1.65 24.48
CA SER A 6 -13.37 -1.66 23.61
C SER A 6 -13.44 -0.51 22.59
N ASP A 7 -12.56 0.50 22.64
CA ASP A 7 -12.65 1.63 21.70
C ASP A 7 -11.86 1.33 20.41
N PRO A 8 -12.51 1.34 19.22
CA PRO A 8 -11.79 1.17 17.96
C PRO A 8 -10.74 2.27 17.80
N VAL A 9 -9.53 1.88 17.40
CA VAL A 9 -8.45 2.84 17.14
C VAL A 9 -8.83 3.67 15.93
N LEU A 10 -8.86 4.99 16.09
CA LEU A 10 -9.17 5.92 15.01
C LEU A 10 -8.20 5.67 13.82
N PRO A 11 -8.69 5.51 12.58
CA PRO A 11 -7.86 5.18 11.43
C PRO A 11 -6.78 6.24 11.14
N GLU A 12 -7.03 7.51 11.47
CA GLU A 12 -6.07 8.61 11.32
C GLU A 12 -4.91 8.48 12.30
N ALA A 13 -5.20 8.13 13.57
CA ALA A 13 -4.18 7.92 14.58
C ALA A 13 -3.30 6.72 14.22
N LEU A 14 -3.90 5.65 13.71
CA LEU A 14 -3.17 4.46 13.26
C LEU A 14 -2.28 4.78 12.04
N SER A 15 -2.78 5.56 11.08
CA SER A 15 -2.00 6.03 9.94
C SER A 15 -0.79 6.88 10.36
N ALA A 16 -1.00 7.80 11.31
CA ALA A 16 0.07 8.66 11.81
C ALA A 16 1.18 7.88 12.51
N VAL A 17 0.82 6.94 13.40
CA VAL A 17 1.80 6.09 14.11
C VAL A 17 2.62 5.25 13.13
N MET A 18 1.96 4.64 12.15
CA MET A 18 2.64 3.86 11.10
C MET A 18 3.56 4.73 10.24
N GLY A 19 3.14 5.97 9.94
CA GLY A 19 3.95 6.96 9.24
C GLY A 19 5.23 7.30 10.00
N PHE A 20 5.14 7.62 11.29
CA PHE A 20 6.32 7.94 12.12
C PHE A 20 7.26 6.74 12.28
N ALA A 21 6.72 5.54 12.52
CA ALA A 21 7.52 4.33 12.58
C ALA A 21 8.27 4.06 11.26
N GLY A 22 7.59 4.26 10.13
CA GLY A 22 8.20 4.17 8.80
C GLY A 22 9.33 5.19 8.60
N VAL A 23 9.06 6.48 8.86
CA VAL A 23 10.07 7.55 8.74
C VAL A 23 11.27 7.28 9.63
N GLY A 24 11.06 6.86 10.88
CA GLY A 24 12.17 6.53 11.79
C GLY A 24 13.01 5.36 11.28
N THR A 25 12.37 4.28 10.86
CA THR A 25 13.06 3.06 10.39
C THR A 25 13.82 3.31 9.08
N PHE A 26 13.15 3.87 8.07
CA PHE A 26 13.79 4.16 6.79
C PHE A 26 14.80 5.30 6.91
N GLY A 27 14.52 6.33 7.71
CA GLY A 27 15.45 7.43 7.96
C GLY A 27 16.75 6.94 8.60
N MET A 28 16.66 6.03 9.58
CA MET A 28 17.82 5.39 10.17
C MET A 28 18.63 4.62 9.13
N TRP A 29 17.97 3.84 8.27
CA TRP A 29 18.64 3.14 7.17
C TRP A 29 19.33 4.11 6.20
N GLN A 30 18.67 5.22 5.84
CA GLN A 30 19.26 6.22 4.95
C GLN A 30 20.49 6.87 5.56
N ILE A 31 20.49 7.18 6.85
CA ILE A 31 21.63 7.83 7.52
C ILE A 31 22.80 6.85 7.69
N VAL A 32 22.53 5.60 8.09
CA VAL A 32 23.58 4.61 8.40
C VAL A 32 24.15 3.97 7.13
N TYR A 33 23.30 3.61 6.18
CA TYR A 33 23.70 2.83 5.00
C TYR A 33 23.91 3.70 3.76
N THR A 34 22.94 4.55 3.45
CA THR A 34 22.86 5.27 2.16
C THR A 34 23.73 6.51 2.14
N TRP A 35 23.68 7.34 3.18
CA TRP A 35 24.42 8.61 3.24
C TRP A 35 25.94 8.44 3.11
N PRO A 36 26.61 7.48 3.79
CA PRO A 36 28.05 7.30 3.67
C PRO A 36 28.50 6.80 2.28
N ARG A 37 27.56 6.37 1.43
CA ARG A 37 27.81 5.89 0.06
C ARG A 37 26.96 6.67 -0.95
N ALA A 38 26.56 7.89 -0.61
CA ALA A 38 25.70 8.69 -1.47
C ALA A 38 26.37 8.97 -2.83
N ASP A 39 27.69 9.14 -2.85
CA ASP A 39 28.46 9.36 -4.08
C ASP A 39 28.27 8.22 -5.06
N SER A 40 28.53 6.97 -4.66
CA SER A 40 28.44 5.82 -5.56
C SER A 40 27.02 5.34 -5.85
N LEU A 41 26.07 5.56 -4.94
CA LEU A 41 24.69 5.08 -5.07
C LEU A 41 23.76 6.09 -5.76
N ILE A 42 24.02 7.39 -5.59
CA ILE A 42 23.09 8.46 -6.01
C ILE A 42 23.76 9.38 -7.03
N PHE A 43 24.89 9.99 -6.69
CA PHE A 43 25.46 11.05 -7.53
C PHE A 43 26.15 10.51 -8.79
N ASP A 44 26.94 9.44 -8.67
CA ASP A 44 27.66 8.84 -9.80
C ASP A 44 26.70 8.34 -10.89
N PRO A 45 25.62 7.58 -10.60
CA PRO A 45 24.68 7.16 -11.63
C PRO A 45 23.93 8.33 -12.30
N ILE A 46 23.60 9.39 -11.55
CA ILE A 46 22.93 10.57 -12.11
C ILE A 46 23.86 11.26 -13.10
N MET A 47 25.14 11.42 -12.76
CA MET A 47 26.13 12.02 -13.66
C MET A 47 26.40 11.15 -14.89
N VAL A 48 26.58 9.84 -14.71
CA VAL A 48 26.87 8.90 -15.82
C VAL A 48 25.72 8.81 -16.82
N HIS A 49 24.47 8.86 -16.34
CA HIS A 49 23.29 8.78 -17.20
C HIS A 49 22.74 10.15 -17.62
N GLY A 50 23.43 11.26 -17.30
CA GLY A 50 22.99 12.61 -17.65
C GLY A 50 21.61 12.97 -17.05
N GLY A 51 21.29 12.42 -15.88
CA GLY A 51 20.00 12.58 -15.22
C GLY A 51 19.74 14.03 -14.81
N ASN A 52 18.53 14.53 -15.08
CA ASN A 52 18.11 15.85 -14.64
C ASN A 52 17.60 15.81 -13.19
N THR A 53 18.33 16.43 -12.28
CA THR A 53 17.97 16.50 -10.85
C THR A 53 16.60 17.13 -10.60
N GLY A 54 16.19 18.13 -11.39
CA GLY A 54 14.88 18.76 -11.26
C GLY A 54 13.72 17.82 -11.59
N THR A 55 13.87 17.00 -12.64
CA THR A 55 12.89 15.96 -12.98
C THR A 55 12.83 14.89 -11.89
N ILE A 56 13.98 14.45 -11.38
CA ILE A 56 14.06 13.47 -10.30
C ILE A 56 13.31 13.97 -9.06
N LEU A 57 13.61 15.19 -8.62
CA LEU A 57 12.92 15.81 -7.48
C LEU A 57 11.42 15.93 -7.71
N THR A 58 11.00 16.33 -8.92
CA THR A 58 9.58 16.45 -9.26
C THR A 58 8.87 15.10 -9.21
N VAL A 59 9.47 14.04 -9.79
CA VAL A 59 8.90 12.69 -9.76
C VAL A 59 8.80 12.16 -8.33
N TYR A 60 9.83 12.38 -7.50
CA TYR A 60 9.76 12.02 -6.08
C TYR A 60 8.66 12.77 -5.34
N LEU A 61 8.49 14.07 -5.58
CA LEU A 61 7.43 14.86 -4.96
C LEU A 61 6.04 14.33 -5.36
N VAL A 62 5.81 14.09 -6.66
CA VAL A 62 4.55 13.52 -7.15
C VAL A 62 4.30 12.15 -6.53
N LEU A 63 5.33 11.30 -6.44
CA LEU A 63 5.25 9.98 -5.81
C LEU A 63 4.92 10.08 -4.32
N THR A 64 5.48 11.04 -3.59
CA THR A 64 5.17 11.28 -2.18
C THR A 64 3.71 11.69 -2.00
N VAL A 65 3.19 12.62 -2.82
CA VAL A 65 1.78 13.03 -2.76
C VAL A 65 0.85 11.86 -3.09
N ALA A 66 1.17 11.09 -4.14
CA ALA A 66 0.39 9.89 -4.49
C ALA A 66 0.40 8.85 -3.35
N SER A 67 1.55 8.67 -2.69
CA SER A 67 1.70 7.75 -1.56
C SER A 67 0.92 8.22 -0.33
N LEU A 68 0.85 9.54 -0.09
CA LEU A 68 0.04 10.11 0.98
C LEU A 68 -1.44 9.84 0.75
N VAL A 69 -1.95 10.14 -0.45
CA VAL A 69 -3.35 9.87 -0.83
C VAL A 69 -3.67 8.38 -0.69
N HIS A 70 -2.77 7.52 -1.17
CA HIS A 70 -2.90 6.06 -1.05
C HIS A 70 -2.95 5.60 0.41
N ALA A 71 -2.06 6.12 1.27
CA ALA A 71 -2.01 5.76 2.68
C ALA A 71 -3.29 6.17 3.42
N VAL A 72 -3.73 7.42 3.25
CA VAL A 72 -4.97 7.93 3.88
C VAL A 72 -6.18 7.11 3.43
N THR A 73 -6.32 6.90 2.13
CA THR A 73 -7.44 6.11 1.57
C THR A 73 -7.41 4.67 2.07
N PHE A 74 -6.22 4.05 2.16
CA PHE A 74 -6.07 2.70 2.65
C PHE A 74 -6.51 2.55 4.11
N TYR A 75 -6.03 3.42 5.01
CA TYR A 75 -6.39 3.33 6.42
C TYR A 75 -7.84 3.68 6.68
N TYR A 76 -8.42 4.61 5.91
CA TYR A 76 -9.86 4.85 5.91
C TYR A 76 -10.62 3.57 5.54
N LEU A 77 -10.22 2.90 4.45
CA LEU A 77 -10.87 1.68 3.98
C LEU A 77 -10.74 0.51 4.96
N VAL A 78 -9.58 0.37 5.61
CA VAL A 78 -9.34 -0.62 6.69
C VAL A 78 -10.32 -0.39 7.84
N GLY A 79 -10.57 0.87 8.21
CA GLY A 79 -11.56 1.22 9.23
C GLY A 79 -13.00 0.85 8.86
N GLN A 80 -13.33 0.80 7.57
CA GLN A 80 -14.68 0.47 7.07
C GLN A 80 -14.90 -1.03 6.84
N MET A 81 -13.95 -1.71 6.18
CA MET A 81 -14.13 -3.08 5.69
C MET A 81 -13.43 -4.13 6.56
N GLY A 82 -12.70 -3.70 7.58
CA GLY A 82 -11.90 -4.56 8.45
C GLY A 82 -10.60 -5.06 7.82
N CYS A 83 -9.75 -5.63 8.67
CA CYS A 83 -8.38 -6.00 8.31
C CYS A 83 -8.29 -7.12 7.26
N VAL A 84 -9.22 -8.08 7.28
CA VAL A 84 -9.20 -9.25 6.38
C VAL A 84 -9.51 -8.80 4.95
N THR A 85 -10.61 -8.08 4.75
CA THR A 85 -11.01 -7.54 3.44
C THR A 85 -9.94 -6.60 2.89
N ALA A 86 -9.36 -5.75 3.73
CA ALA A 86 -8.25 -4.88 3.34
C ALA A 86 -7.00 -5.66 2.88
N GLY A 87 -6.69 -6.79 3.52
CA GLY A 87 -5.63 -7.70 3.09
C GLY A 87 -5.89 -8.32 1.72
N VAL A 88 -7.13 -8.74 1.46
CA VAL A 88 -7.56 -9.26 0.14
C VAL A 88 -7.42 -8.18 -0.93
N MET A 89 -7.88 -6.95 -0.65
CA MET A 89 -7.73 -5.82 -1.57
C MET A 89 -6.27 -5.47 -1.87
N LYS A 90 -5.36 -5.59 -0.89
CA LYS A 90 -3.92 -5.44 -1.12
C LYS A 90 -3.38 -6.52 -2.05
N GLY A 91 -3.87 -7.74 -1.95
CA GLY A 91 -3.58 -8.82 -2.90
C GLY A 91 -4.01 -8.47 -4.32
N CYS A 92 -5.27 -8.05 -4.50
CA CYS A 92 -5.78 -7.59 -5.79
C CYS A 92 -4.99 -6.40 -6.35
N GLN A 93 -4.63 -5.43 -5.49
CA GLN A 93 -3.79 -4.29 -5.86
C GLN A 93 -2.45 -4.77 -6.42
N ALA A 94 -1.78 -5.71 -5.73
CA ALA A 94 -0.49 -6.24 -6.18
C ALA A 94 -0.62 -6.91 -7.56
N VAL A 95 -1.66 -7.70 -7.78
CA VAL A 95 -1.96 -8.31 -9.09
C VAL A 95 -2.10 -7.23 -10.18
N ALA A 96 -2.91 -6.20 -9.93
CA ALA A 96 -3.12 -5.12 -10.89
C ALA A 96 -1.81 -4.38 -11.20
N VAL A 97 -1.00 -4.05 -10.18
CA VAL A 97 0.29 -3.38 -10.35
C VAL A 97 1.25 -4.24 -11.16
N PHE A 98 1.32 -5.55 -10.92
CA PHE A 98 2.18 -6.45 -11.69
C PHE A 98 1.79 -6.51 -13.17
N VAL A 99 0.50 -6.64 -13.46
CA VAL A 99 -0.01 -6.68 -14.84
C VAL A 99 0.26 -5.34 -15.55
N CYS A 100 -0.05 -4.22 -14.90
CA CYS A 100 0.23 -2.89 -15.45
C CYS A 100 1.73 -2.68 -15.69
N SER A 101 2.57 -3.11 -14.75
CA SER A 101 4.03 -2.97 -14.86
C SER A 101 4.60 -3.75 -16.05
N HIS A 102 4.03 -4.91 -16.37
CA HIS A 102 4.42 -5.67 -17.55
C HIS A 102 4.16 -4.87 -18.84
N PHE A 103 2.95 -4.34 -19.01
CA PHE A 103 2.59 -3.61 -20.22
C PHE A 103 3.34 -2.27 -20.35
N LEU A 104 3.56 -1.56 -19.25
CA LEU A 104 4.18 -0.24 -19.27
C LEU A 104 5.72 -0.28 -19.33
N PHE A 105 6.35 -1.24 -18.65
CA PHE A 105 7.79 -1.18 -18.37
C PHE A 105 8.60 -2.39 -18.83
N CYS A 106 8.00 -3.46 -19.37
CA CYS A 106 8.77 -4.64 -19.80
C CYS A 106 9.81 -4.30 -20.89
N GLN A 107 9.53 -3.35 -21.78
CA GLN A 107 10.48 -2.90 -22.80
C GLN A 107 11.69 -2.13 -22.24
N ILE A 108 11.52 -1.50 -21.07
CA ILE A 108 12.56 -0.68 -20.43
C ILE A 108 13.35 -1.54 -19.43
N GLN A 109 12.66 -2.42 -18.70
CA GLN A 109 13.24 -3.18 -17.61
C GLN A 109 12.75 -4.64 -17.63
N ALA A 110 13.64 -5.56 -18.00
CA ALA A 110 13.34 -6.99 -18.13
C ALA A 110 12.78 -7.63 -16.85
N SER A 111 13.11 -7.10 -15.66
CA SER A 111 12.56 -7.61 -14.39
C SER A 111 11.04 -7.43 -14.29
N GLN A 112 10.47 -6.45 -14.99
CA GLN A 112 9.03 -6.18 -15.02
C GLN A 112 8.29 -7.04 -16.04
N CYS A 113 9.00 -7.82 -16.86
CA CYS A 113 8.37 -8.72 -17.80
C CYS A 113 7.65 -9.88 -17.09
N PHE A 114 6.55 -10.32 -17.69
CA PHE A 114 5.75 -11.42 -17.19
C PHE A 114 6.55 -12.72 -17.32
N SER A 115 6.67 -13.46 -16.22
CA SER A 115 7.43 -14.71 -16.18
C SER A 115 6.60 -15.82 -15.54
N THR A 116 6.94 -17.07 -15.84
CA THR A 116 6.23 -18.26 -15.31
C THR A 116 6.03 -18.25 -13.79
N PRO A 117 7.03 -17.93 -12.94
CA PRO A 117 6.80 -17.86 -11.50
C PRO A 117 5.81 -16.75 -11.10
N LYS A 118 5.85 -15.58 -11.76
CA LYS A 118 4.89 -14.49 -11.51
C LYS A 118 3.48 -14.88 -11.93
N ALA A 119 3.34 -15.66 -13.01
CA ALA A 119 2.06 -16.18 -13.47
C ALA A 119 1.41 -17.10 -12.43
N TRP A 120 2.19 -18.02 -11.84
CA TRP A 120 1.72 -18.89 -10.76
C TRP A 120 1.34 -18.10 -9.51
N SER A 121 2.15 -17.12 -9.10
CA SER A 121 1.82 -16.25 -7.97
C SER A 121 0.51 -15.49 -8.20
N LEU A 122 0.31 -14.95 -9.41
CA LEU A 122 -0.91 -14.24 -9.77
C LEU A 122 -2.14 -15.16 -9.73
N ALA A 123 -2.02 -16.37 -10.27
CA ALA A 123 -3.10 -17.36 -10.23
C ALA A 123 -3.52 -17.71 -8.79
N LEU A 124 -2.55 -17.89 -7.88
CA LEU A 124 -2.82 -18.17 -6.47
C LEU A 124 -3.53 -17.01 -5.77
N VAL A 125 -3.09 -15.77 -5.99
CA VAL A 125 -3.73 -14.59 -5.39
C VAL A 125 -5.16 -14.45 -5.91
N VAL A 126 -5.37 -14.55 -7.22
CA VAL A 126 -6.71 -14.47 -7.82
C VAL A 126 -7.62 -15.56 -7.26
N ALA A 127 -7.16 -16.81 -7.23
CA ALA A 127 -7.93 -17.92 -6.66
C ALA A 127 -8.32 -17.67 -5.20
N GLY A 128 -7.36 -17.25 -4.36
CA GLY A 128 -7.63 -16.94 -2.96
C GLY A 128 -8.63 -15.80 -2.77
N THR A 129 -8.51 -14.73 -3.57
CA THR A 129 -9.45 -13.60 -3.51
C THR A 129 -10.85 -13.98 -3.99
N THR A 130 -10.96 -14.80 -5.04
CA THR A 130 -12.27 -15.30 -5.53
C THR A 130 -12.95 -16.19 -4.48
N VAL A 131 -12.21 -17.12 -3.87
CA VAL A 131 -12.75 -17.96 -2.80
C VAL A 131 -13.24 -17.10 -1.64
N TYR A 132 -12.46 -16.10 -1.22
CA TYR A 132 -12.86 -15.18 -0.16
C TYR A 132 -14.20 -14.49 -0.46
N VAL A 133 -14.34 -13.91 -1.66
CA VAL A 133 -15.58 -13.23 -2.08
C VAL A 133 -16.76 -14.20 -2.10
N LEU A 134 -16.57 -15.41 -2.62
CA LEU A 134 -17.62 -16.42 -2.68
C LEU A 134 -18.04 -16.92 -1.30
N SER A 135 -17.10 -17.05 -0.35
CA SER A 135 -17.42 -17.43 1.03
C SER A 135 -18.18 -16.34 1.78
N ARG A 136 -17.95 -15.06 1.43
CA ARG A 136 -18.61 -13.91 2.05
C ARG A 136 -20.01 -13.64 1.53
N HIS A 137 -20.36 -14.10 0.33
CA HIS A 137 -21.64 -13.83 -0.31
C HIS A 137 -22.84 -14.60 0.31
N THR A 138 -22.74 -14.99 1.58
CA THR A 138 -23.82 -15.65 2.32
C THR A 138 -24.88 -14.59 2.68
N PRO A 139 -26.16 -14.72 2.28
CA PRO A 139 -27.17 -13.65 2.37
C PRO A 139 -27.39 -13.02 3.76
N GLY A 140 -26.93 -13.66 4.85
CA GLY A 140 -27.02 -13.13 6.21
C GLY A 140 -25.81 -12.32 6.68
N GLU A 141 -24.64 -12.45 6.03
CA GLU A 141 -23.45 -11.67 6.39
C GLU A 141 -23.45 -10.29 5.76
N ASP A 142 -24.04 -10.13 4.56
CA ASP A 142 -24.19 -8.84 3.88
C ASP A 142 -25.06 -7.87 4.70
N GLU A 143 -26.16 -8.36 5.31
CA GLU A 143 -27.00 -7.54 6.19
C GLU A 143 -26.28 -7.16 7.49
N ALA A 144 -25.50 -8.07 8.08
CA ALA A 144 -24.71 -7.79 9.28
C ALA A 144 -23.57 -6.80 9.03
N GLU A 145 -22.94 -6.84 7.85
CA GLU A 145 -21.90 -5.88 7.43
C GLU A 145 -22.49 -4.49 7.19
N LEU A 146 -23.67 -4.39 6.56
CA LEU A 146 -24.41 -3.14 6.37
C LEU A 146 -24.86 -2.51 7.70
N ASP A 147 -25.26 -3.31 8.69
CA ASP A 147 -25.68 -2.81 10.00
C ASP A 147 -24.49 -2.31 10.83
N SER A 148 -23.37 -3.05 10.81
CA SER A 148 -22.08 -2.62 11.37
C SER A 148 -21.59 -1.30 10.75
N TYR A 149 -21.78 -1.13 9.43
CA TYR A 149 -21.43 0.10 8.72
C TYR A 149 -22.27 1.30 9.16
N ARG A 150 -23.57 1.10 9.40
CA ARG A 150 -24.47 2.15 9.90
C ARG A 150 -24.07 2.57 11.31
N ASP A 151 -23.81 1.61 12.19
CA ASP A 151 -23.37 1.87 13.56
C ASP A 151 -22.04 2.64 13.62
N TYR A 152 -21.05 2.26 12.80
CA TYR A 152 -19.80 3.02 12.68
C TYR A 152 -20.03 4.47 12.24
N LYS A 153 -20.86 4.69 11.22
CA LYS A 153 -21.13 6.02 10.67
C LYS A 153 -21.83 6.92 11.68
N ASP A 154 -22.74 6.35 12.46
CA ASP A 154 -23.49 7.07 13.49
C ASP A 154 -22.58 7.40 14.69
N GLY A 155 -21.68 6.48 15.08
CA GLY A 155 -20.66 6.72 16.12
C GLY A 155 -19.57 7.72 15.74
N ALA A 156 -19.25 7.87 14.44
CA ALA A 156 -18.29 8.87 13.95
C ALA A 156 -18.88 10.28 13.79
N SER A 157 -20.21 10.41 13.87
CA SER A 157 -20.94 11.68 13.71
C SER A 157 -21.34 12.34 15.04
N ALA A 158 -21.01 11.72 16.18
CA ALA A 158 -21.29 12.18 17.54
C ALA A 158 -20.03 12.77 18.21
#